data_AF-A0A5R9BTM9-F1
#
_entry.id   AF-A0A5R9BTM9-F1
#
_cell.length_a   1.000
_cell.length_b   1.000
_cell.length_c   1.000
_cell.angle_alpha   90.00
_cell.angle_beta   90.00
_cell.angle_gamma   90.00
#
_symmetry.space_group_name_H-M   'P 1'
#
loop_
_entity.id
_entity.type
_entity.pdbx_description
1 polymer ?
#
loop_
_entity_poly.entity_id
_entity_poly.type
_entity_poly.pdbx_seq_one_letter_code
_entity_poly.pdbx_strand_id
1 'polypeptide(L)'
;MAQINNITQNEEKVSVGLLTPWIKGTLAVDDNFLRMDVPNTIILGLIGTGMRKNKTPIDSISNIYTNTEYKIWKMILGAIIAIFGFTNISSSFLTGVLLMVLGIFIIGTGIQTVFSYENMGNTKSIPFPFYEADRVQRFESHVSEIVEKHYIDKNK
;
A
#
# COMPACT_ATOMS: atom_id res chain seq x y z
N MET A 1 -16.45 -6.57 -29.21
CA MET A 1 -15.34 -7.04 -28.34
C MET A 1 -14.77 -5.88 -27.51
N ALA A 2 -15.62 -5.16 -26.75
CA ALA A 2 -15.24 -3.89 -26.09
C ALA A 2 -15.37 -3.92 -24.55
N GLN A 3 -15.54 -5.09 -23.93
CA GLN A 3 -15.77 -5.21 -22.48
C GLN A 3 -14.57 -5.71 -21.68
N ILE A 4 -13.50 -6.19 -22.32
CA ILE A 4 -12.34 -6.73 -21.60
C ILE A 4 -11.41 -5.62 -21.10
N ASN A 5 -11.32 -4.48 -21.82
CA ASN A 5 -10.42 -3.38 -21.45
C ASN A 5 -10.90 -2.54 -20.26
N ASN A 6 -12.22 -2.39 -20.06
CA ASN A 6 -12.76 -1.56 -18.99
C ASN A 6 -12.65 -2.20 -17.60
N ILE A 7 -12.67 -3.54 -17.52
CA ILE A 7 -12.57 -4.27 -16.25
C ILE A 7 -11.17 -4.11 -15.64
N THR A 8 -10.13 -4.06 -16.48
CA THR A 8 -8.74 -3.84 -16.05
C THR A 8 -8.41 -2.40 -15.65
N GLN A 9 -9.17 -1.40 -16.11
CA GLN A 9 -8.99 0.00 -15.69
C GLN A 9 -9.57 0.24 -14.29
N ASN A 10 -10.61 -0.52 -13.95
CA ASN A 10 -11.35 -0.36 -12.72
C ASN A 10 -10.84 -1.23 -11.58
N GLU A 11 -9.94 -2.18 -11.82
CA GLU A 11 -9.35 -3.06 -10.82
C GLU A 11 -7.82 -3.05 -10.92
N GLU A 12 -7.15 -2.60 -9.86
CA GLU A 12 -5.71 -2.70 -9.69
C GLU A 12 -5.33 -3.73 -8.62
N LYS A 13 -4.33 -4.57 -8.93
CA LYS A 13 -3.73 -5.51 -7.98
C LYS A 13 -2.39 -4.98 -7.52
N VAL A 14 -2.27 -4.70 -6.23
CA VAL A 14 -1.10 -4.07 -5.61
C VAL A 14 -0.54 -4.97 -4.51
N SER A 15 0.78 -5.08 -4.41
CA SER A 15 1.40 -5.83 -3.32
C SER A 15 1.27 -5.10 -1.99
N VAL A 16 1.06 -5.83 -0.90
CA VAL A 16 0.81 -5.22 0.44
C VAL A 16 2.05 -5.22 1.33
N GLY A 17 3.03 -6.08 1.05
CA GLY A 17 4.27 -6.18 1.79
C GLY A 17 5.50 -5.90 0.95
N LEU A 18 6.55 -5.34 1.56
CA LEU A 18 7.83 -5.15 0.88
C LEU A 18 8.49 -6.49 0.55
N LEU A 19 8.47 -7.42 1.50
CA LEU A 19 9.16 -8.72 1.40
C LEU A 19 8.27 -9.81 0.78
N THR A 20 7.00 -9.51 0.54
CA THR A 20 5.99 -10.47 0.10
C THR A 20 5.23 -9.96 -1.12
N PRO A 21 5.91 -9.78 -2.27
CA PRO A 21 5.26 -9.31 -3.49
C PRO A 21 4.15 -10.27 -3.98
N TRP A 22 4.19 -11.54 -3.56
CA TRP A 22 3.14 -12.53 -3.87
C TRP A 22 1.83 -12.29 -3.10
N ILE A 23 1.85 -11.54 -1.99
CA ILE A 23 0.65 -11.18 -1.25
C ILE A 23 0.06 -9.90 -1.87
N LYS A 24 -1.00 -10.08 -2.66
CA LYS A 24 -1.66 -9.00 -3.40
C LYS A 24 -2.96 -8.57 -2.71
N GLY A 25 -3.17 -7.27 -2.63
CA GLY A 25 -4.46 -6.65 -2.40
C GLY A 25 -5.11 -6.25 -3.73
N THR A 26 -6.43 -6.17 -3.72
CA THR A 26 -7.23 -5.72 -4.86
C THR A 26 -7.88 -4.39 -4.53
N LEU A 27 -7.65 -3.39 -5.37
CA LEU A 27 -8.30 -2.09 -5.34
C LEU A 27 -9.22 -2.02 -6.54
N ALA A 28 -10.50 -1.77 -6.34
CA ALA A 28 -11.45 -1.67 -7.44
C ALA A 28 -12.39 -0.48 -7.27
N VAL A 29 -12.77 0.16 -8.37
CA VAL A 29 -13.68 1.30 -8.39
C VAL A 29 -14.72 1.12 -9.49
N ASP A 30 -15.99 1.21 -9.10
CA ASP A 30 -17.16 1.24 -9.97
C ASP A 30 -17.85 2.60 -9.84
N ASP A 31 -18.73 2.98 -10.76
CA ASP A 31 -19.49 4.26 -10.71
C ASP A 31 -20.26 4.51 -9.39
N ASN A 32 -20.55 3.44 -8.62
CA ASN A 32 -21.26 3.54 -7.36
C ASN A 32 -20.37 3.28 -6.13
N PHE A 33 -19.29 2.51 -6.25
CA PHE A 33 -18.56 1.99 -5.09
C PHE A 33 -17.06 1.90 -5.32
N LEU A 34 -16.31 2.36 -4.31
CA LEU A 34 -14.90 2.02 -4.11
C LEU A 34 -14.81 0.74 -3.26
N ARG A 35 -14.11 -0.27 -3.75
CA ARG A 35 -13.86 -1.56 -3.08
C ARG A 35 -12.37 -1.75 -2.85
N MET A 36 -12.01 -2.16 -1.65
CA MET A 36 -10.63 -2.52 -1.34
C MET A 36 -10.62 -3.81 -0.55
N ASP A 37 -10.00 -4.82 -1.13
CA ASP A 37 -9.77 -6.12 -0.54
C ASP A 37 -8.28 -6.29 -0.30
N VAL A 38 -7.81 -5.87 0.87
CA VAL A 38 -6.38 -5.82 1.20
C VAL A 38 -6.08 -6.83 2.31
N PRO A 39 -5.17 -7.79 2.10
CA PRO A 39 -4.77 -8.72 3.15
C PRO A 39 -4.18 -7.97 4.34
N ASN A 40 -4.61 -8.35 5.55
CA ASN A 40 -3.95 -7.92 6.76
C ASN A 40 -2.66 -8.72 6.92
N THR A 41 -1.53 -8.03 6.90
CA THR A 41 -0.24 -8.67 7.09
C THR A 41 0.27 -8.47 8.51
N ILE A 42 0.67 -9.55 9.16
CA ILE A 42 1.41 -9.53 10.42
C ILE A 42 2.90 -9.86 10.16
N ILE A 43 3.78 -9.52 11.12
CA ILE A 43 5.21 -9.83 11.10
C ILE A 43 5.91 -9.30 9.82
N LEU A 44 6.14 -7.98 9.76
CA LEU A 44 6.84 -7.30 8.64
C LEU A 44 6.27 -7.56 7.23
N GLY A 45 5.02 -8.00 7.11
CA GLY A 45 4.42 -8.30 5.80
C GLY A 45 4.45 -9.79 5.42
N LEU A 46 5.12 -10.64 6.22
CA LEU A 46 5.44 -12.02 5.83
C LEU A 46 4.25 -12.97 5.83
N ILE A 47 3.28 -12.75 6.73
CA ILE A 47 2.13 -13.64 6.89
C ILE A 47 0.85 -12.83 6.74
N GLY A 48 0.02 -13.21 5.75
CA GLY A 48 -1.35 -12.71 5.64
C GLY A 48 -2.27 -13.48 6.58
N THR A 49 -2.91 -12.81 7.55
CA THR A 49 -3.79 -13.46 8.54
C THR A 49 -5.27 -13.25 8.30
N GLY A 50 -5.65 -12.61 7.20
CA GLY A 50 -7.03 -12.38 6.81
C GLY A 50 -7.13 -11.27 5.78
N MET A 51 -8.33 -11.00 5.28
CA MET A 51 -8.57 -9.92 4.32
C MET A 51 -9.37 -8.80 5.00
N ARG A 52 -8.90 -7.55 4.89
CA ARG A 52 -9.72 -6.37 5.17
C ARG A 52 -10.48 -6.02 3.91
N LYS A 53 -11.80 -6.19 3.95
CA LYS A 53 -12.72 -5.85 2.86
C LYS A 53 -13.47 -4.59 3.20
N ASN A 54 -13.28 -3.54 2.41
CA ASN A 54 -13.99 -2.28 2.57
C ASN A 54 -14.75 -1.97 1.29
N LYS A 55 -16.03 -1.62 1.42
CA LYS A 55 -16.87 -1.13 0.33
C LYS A 55 -17.43 0.23 0.75
N THR A 56 -17.06 1.28 0.04
CA THR A 56 -17.47 2.65 0.31
C THR A 56 -18.25 3.20 -0.89
N PRO A 57 -19.47 3.73 -0.71
CA PRO A 57 -20.18 4.44 -1.77
C PRO A 57 -19.38 5.65 -2.26
N ILE A 58 -19.33 5.89 -3.57
CA ILE A 58 -18.62 7.07 -4.12
C ILE A 58 -19.19 8.37 -3.56
N ASP A 59 -20.51 8.42 -3.38
CA ASP A 59 -21.23 9.57 -2.81
C ASP A 59 -20.73 10.03 -1.43
N SER A 60 -20.13 9.13 -0.66
CA SER A 60 -19.70 9.43 0.69
C SER A 60 -18.21 9.80 0.78
N ILE A 61 -17.49 9.77 -0.35
CA ILE A 61 -16.07 10.09 -0.44
C ILE A 61 -15.91 11.59 -0.68
N SER A 62 -15.38 12.32 0.30
CA SER A 62 -15.17 13.77 0.19
C SER A 62 -13.79 14.15 -0.32
N ASN A 63 -12.78 13.32 -0.07
CA ASN A 63 -11.40 13.60 -0.42
C ASN A 63 -10.63 12.30 -0.64
N ILE A 64 -9.72 12.30 -1.62
CA ILE A 64 -8.87 11.17 -1.98
C ILE A 64 -7.46 11.72 -2.17
N TYR A 65 -6.48 11.08 -1.54
CA TYR A 65 -5.09 11.49 -1.68
C TYR A 65 -4.15 10.33 -1.37
N THR A 66 -2.99 10.36 -2.02
CA THR A 66 -1.87 9.47 -1.71
C THR A 66 -0.76 10.26 -1.02
N ASN A 67 -0.23 9.71 0.08
CA ASN A 67 0.93 10.30 0.76
C ASN A 67 2.07 9.28 0.90
N THR A 68 3.31 9.74 0.85
CA THR A 68 4.46 8.88 1.18
C THR A 68 4.82 9.09 2.65
N GLU A 69 4.69 8.03 3.44
CA GLU A 69 5.02 8.06 4.87
C GLU A 69 6.33 7.34 5.16
N TYR A 70 7.09 7.90 6.08
CA TYR A 70 8.35 7.33 6.56
C TYR A 70 8.22 6.92 8.03
N LYS A 71 8.25 5.62 8.29
CA LYS A 71 8.29 5.05 9.65
C LYS A 71 9.71 5.11 10.19
N ILE A 72 10.13 6.30 10.62
CA ILE A 72 11.47 6.61 11.11
C ILE A 72 11.94 5.60 12.17
N TRP A 73 11.05 5.17 13.08
CA TRP A 73 11.38 4.17 14.10
C TRP A 73 11.88 2.84 13.51
N LYS A 74 11.26 2.36 12.44
CA LYS A 74 11.70 1.14 11.74
C LYS A 74 13.05 1.35 11.06
N MET A 75 13.27 2.52 10.47
CA MET A 75 14.53 2.86 9.81
C MET A 75 15.69 2.90 10.82
N ILE A 76 15.47 3.51 11.99
CA ILE A 76 16.45 3.52 13.08
C ILE A 76 16.75 2.10 13.55
N LEU A 77 15.72 1.28 13.79
CA LEU A 77 15.89 -0.10 14.23
C LEU A 77 16.66 -0.94 13.20
N GLY A 78 16.33 -0.80 11.91
CA GLY A 78 17.05 -1.48 10.83
C GLY A 78 18.50 -1.01 10.69
N ALA A 79 18.77 0.29 10.88
CA ALA A 79 20.13 0.83 10.87
C ALA A 79 20.97 0.28 12.05
N ILE A 80 20.40 0.21 13.25
CA ILE A 80 21.05 -0.40 14.42
C ILE A 80 21.42 -1.85 14.11
N ILE A 81 20.47 -2.65 13.58
CA ILE A 81 20.72 -4.05 13.22
C ILE A 81 21.81 -4.18 12.14
N ALA A 82 21.79 -3.30 11.12
CA ALA A 82 22.80 -3.31 10.07
C ALA A 82 24.22 -3.02 10.61
N ILE A 83 24.33 -2.06 11.53
CA ILE A 83 25.60 -1.73 12.22
C ILE A 83 26.06 -2.92 13.06
N PHE A 84 25.16 -3.57 13.81
CA PHE A 84 25.48 -4.81 14.54
C PHE A 84 25.91 -5.94 13.61
N GLY A 85 25.30 -6.08 12.43
CA GLY A 85 25.76 -7.03 11.42
C GLY A 85 27.18 -6.74 10.97
N PHE A 86 27.47 -5.46 10.67
CA PHE A 86 28.79 -5.02 10.24
C PHE A 86 29.88 -5.30 11.29
N THR A 87 29.61 -5.04 12.58
CA THR A 87 30.59 -5.32 13.66
C THR A 87 30.84 -6.82 13.86
N ASN A 88 29.89 -7.69 13.50
CA ASN A 88 30.01 -9.14 13.62
C ASN A 88 30.63 -9.82 12.38
N ILE A 89 30.99 -9.08 11.32
CA ILE A 89 31.64 -9.65 10.13
C ILE A 89 33.00 -10.28 10.48
N SER A 90 33.72 -9.72 11.45
CA SER A 90 35.03 -10.21 11.88
C SER A 90 34.95 -11.52 12.66
N SER A 91 33.87 -11.75 13.42
CA SER A 91 33.67 -12.96 14.22
C SER A 91 33.00 -14.08 13.41
N SER A 92 32.00 -13.74 12.60
CA SER A 92 31.31 -14.67 11.72
C SER A 92 30.83 -13.94 10.47
N PHE A 93 31.56 -14.11 9.37
CA PHE A 93 31.24 -13.48 8.09
C PHE A 93 29.79 -13.73 7.66
N LEU A 94 29.34 -15.00 7.73
CA LEU A 94 27.98 -15.37 7.30
C LEU A 94 26.90 -14.70 8.16
N THR A 95 27.09 -14.70 9.48
CA THR A 95 26.13 -14.07 10.42
C THR A 95 26.09 -12.56 10.24
N GLY A 96 27.25 -11.92 10.08
CA GLY A 96 27.34 -10.47 9.88
C GLY A 96 26.64 -10.01 8.60
N VAL A 97 26.84 -10.73 7.49
CA VAL A 97 26.16 -10.45 6.22
C VAL A 97 24.65 -10.66 6.35
N LEU A 98 24.19 -11.73 6.99
CA LEU A 98 22.77 -12.00 7.16
C LEU A 98 22.06 -10.90 7.97
N LEU A 99 22.68 -10.47 9.06
CA LEU A 99 22.20 -9.35 9.89
C LEU A 99 22.14 -8.04 9.11
N MET A 100 23.16 -7.76 8.29
CA MET A 100 23.21 -6.55 7.48
C MET A 100 22.07 -6.53 6.44
N VAL A 101 21.86 -7.65 5.74
CA VAL A 101 20.75 -7.80 4.78
C VAL A 101 19.40 -7.64 5.48
N LEU A 102 19.23 -8.24 6.66
CA LEU A 102 18.02 -8.10 7.45
C LEU A 102 17.77 -6.64 7.89
N GLY A 103 18.82 -5.92 8.31
CA GLY A 103 18.75 -4.50 8.64
C GLY A 103 18.28 -3.64 7.46
N ILE A 104 18.84 -3.87 6.27
CA ILE A 104 18.46 -3.17 5.03
C ILE A 104 16.98 -3.42 4.70
N PHE A 105 16.52 -4.67 4.82
CA PHE A 105 15.12 -4.99 4.59
C PHE A 105 14.17 -4.28 5.56
N ILE A 106 14.54 -4.21 6.85
CA ILE A 106 13.74 -3.49 7.86
C ILE A 106 13.67 -2.00 7.52
N ILE A 107 14.78 -1.38 7.10
CA ILE A 107 14.80 0.01 6.65
C ILE A 107 13.82 0.21 5.49
N GLY A 108 13.87 -0.68 4.50
CA GLY A 108 12.94 -0.65 3.36
C GLY A 108 11.47 -0.69 3.81
N THR A 109 11.12 -1.48 4.84
CA THR A 109 9.74 -1.52 5.36
C THR A 109 9.31 -0.24 6.08
N GLY A 110 10.25 0.68 6.28
CA GLY A 110 10.00 2.02 6.80
C GLY A 110 9.41 2.97 5.75
N ILE A 111 9.68 2.75 4.47
CA ILE A 111 9.20 3.60 3.37
C ILE A 111 7.93 2.98 2.81
N GLN A 112 6.81 3.69 2.95
CA GLN A 112 5.50 3.22 2.52
C GLN A 112 4.74 4.34 1.81
N THR A 113 3.95 3.95 0.81
CA THR A 113 2.98 4.81 0.14
C THR A 113 1.61 4.51 0.71
N VAL A 114 0.91 5.53 1.21
CA VAL A 114 -0.36 5.39 1.91
C VAL A 114 -1.45 6.02 1.07
N PHE A 115 -2.36 5.16 0.57
CA PHE A 115 -3.59 5.60 -0.05
C PHE A 115 -4.60 5.95 1.04
N SER A 116 -5.14 7.16 1.02
CA SER A 116 -6.13 7.60 1.99
C SER A 116 -7.34 8.24 1.32
N TYR A 117 -8.50 8.00 1.89
CA TYR A 117 -9.73 8.69 1.50
C TYR A 117 -10.56 9.02 2.73
N GLU A 118 -11.32 10.10 2.64
CA GLU A 118 -12.24 10.53 3.68
C GLU A 118 -13.64 10.05 3.37
N ASN A 119 -14.26 9.42 4.37
CA ASN A 119 -15.63 8.94 4.30
C ASN A 119 -16.41 9.44 5.51
N MET A 120 -17.40 10.31 5.30
CA MET A 120 -18.26 10.86 6.36
C MET A 120 -17.46 11.39 7.56
N GLY A 121 -16.40 12.15 7.31
CA GLY A 121 -15.53 12.72 8.35
C GLY A 121 -14.52 11.76 9.00
N ASN A 122 -14.44 10.50 8.53
CA ASN A 122 -13.43 9.53 8.97
C ASN A 122 -12.42 9.24 7.85
N THR A 123 -11.13 9.44 8.12
CA THR A 123 -10.05 9.07 7.20
C THR A 123 -9.80 7.57 7.26
N LYS A 124 -9.80 6.92 6.10
CA LYS A 124 -9.40 5.52 5.92
C LYS A 124 -8.08 5.49 5.16
N SER A 125 -7.05 4.92 5.77
CA SER A 125 -5.70 4.89 5.21
C SER A 125 -5.21 3.45 5.06
N ILE A 126 -4.63 3.15 3.90
CA ILE A 126 -4.08 1.83 3.58
C ILE A 126 -2.62 2.00 3.12
N PRO A 127 -1.66 1.42 3.84
CA PRO A 127 -0.26 1.48 3.46
C PRO A 127 0.12 0.38 2.44
N PHE A 128 0.95 0.76 1.49
CA PHE A 128 1.58 -0.06 0.45
C PHE A 128 3.10 0.15 0.47
N PRO A 129 3.90 -0.81 -0.02
CA PRO A 129 5.34 -0.63 -0.14
C PRO A 129 5.67 0.42 -1.21
N PHE A 130 6.81 1.09 -1.06
CA PHE A 130 7.20 2.21 -1.93
C PHE A 130 7.24 1.88 -3.43
N TYR A 131 7.51 0.62 -3.81
CA TYR A 131 7.57 0.22 -5.23
C TYR A 131 6.17 0.10 -5.89
N GLU A 132 5.10 0.18 -5.10
CA GLU A 132 3.72 0.22 -5.57
C GLU A 132 3.22 1.66 -5.79
N ALA A 133 4.03 2.67 -5.46
CA ALA A 133 3.63 4.08 -5.46
C ALA A 133 2.97 4.51 -6.77
N ASP A 134 3.60 4.20 -7.91
CA ASP A 134 3.08 4.58 -9.23
C ASP A 134 1.74 3.93 -9.55
N ARG A 135 1.51 2.69 -9.12
CA ARG A 135 0.22 1.99 -9.29
C ARG A 135 -0.84 2.67 -8.44
N VAL A 136 -0.55 2.84 -7.15
CA VAL A 136 -1.46 3.48 -6.19
C VAL A 136 -1.84 4.90 -6.62
N GLN A 137 -0.90 5.70 -7.12
CA GLN A 137 -1.15 7.07 -7.57
C GLN A 137 -1.99 7.12 -8.86
N ARG A 138 -1.79 6.17 -9.79
CA ARG A 138 -2.67 6.04 -10.96
C ARG A 138 -4.08 5.65 -10.56
N PHE A 139 -4.21 4.70 -9.64
CA PHE A 139 -5.50 4.32 -9.09
C PHE A 139 -6.20 5.51 -8.42
N GLU A 140 -5.48 6.28 -7.59
CA GLU A 140 -6.00 7.52 -6.99
C GLU A 140 -6.55 8.50 -8.04
N SER A 141 -5.77 8.78 -9.09
CA SER A 141 -6.17 9.68 -10.16
C SER A 141 -7.45 9.19 -10.86
N HIS A 142 -7.53 7.88 -11.12
CA HIS A 142 -8.69 7.24 -11.73
C HIS A 142 -9.94 7.30 -10.84
N VAL A 143 -9.80 7.05 -9.54
CA VAL A 143 -10.91 7.15 -8.58
C VAL A 143 -11.41 8.60 -8.49
N SER A 144 -10.49 9.57 -8.43
CA SER A 144 -10.83 11.00 -8.40
C SER A 144 -11.62 11.43 -9.64
N GLU A 145 -11.24 10.93 -10.83
CA GLU A 145 -11.98 11.21 -12.08
C GLU A 145 -13.42 10.65 -12.04
N ILE A 146 -13.61 9.43 -11.53
CA ILE A 146 -14.95 8.82 -11.42
C ILE A 146 -15.81 9.59 -10.41
N VAL A 147 -15.23 9.96 -9.27
CA VAL A 147 -15.92 10.72 -8.22
C VAL A 147 -16.36 12.08 -8.75
N GLU A 148 -15.49 12.80 -9.46
CA GLU A 148 -15.82 14.09 -10.07
C GLU A 148 -16.95 13.97 -11.11
N LYS A 149 -16.87 12.97 -12.00
CA LYS A 149 -17.94 12.70 -12.99
C LYS A 149 -19.28 12.44 -12.31
N HIS A 150 -19.27 11.66 -11.23
CA HIS A 150 -20.48 11.33 -10.47
C HIS A 150 -21.11 12.55 -9.79
N TYR A 151 -20.29 13.49 -9.29
CA TYR A 151 -20.77 14.76 -8.76
C TYR A 151 -21.37 15.67 -9.84
N ILE A 152 -20.81 15.69 -11.05
CA ILE A 152 -21.34 16.49 -12.17
C ILE A 152 -22.69 15.94 -12.63
N ASP A 153 -22.82 14.61 -12.78
CA ASP A 153 -24.06 13.97 -13.24
C ASP A 153 -25.24 14.18 -12.29
N LYS A 154 -24.99 14.15 -10.97
CA LYS A 154 -26.02 14.44 -9.95
C LYS A 154 -26.53 15.87 -9.93
N ASN A 155 -25.73 16.82 -10.41
CA ASN A 155 -26.05 18.25 -10.38
C ASN A 155 -26.59 18.77 -11.73
N LYS A 156 -26.88 17.87 -12.68
CA LYS A 156 -27.42 18.18 -14.01
C LYS A 156 -28.89 17.79 -14.11
#